data_AF-A0A347TKU3-F1
#
_entry.id   AF-A0A347TKU3-F1
#
_cell.length_a   1.000
_cell.length_b   1.000
_cell.length_c   1.000
_cell.angle_alpha   90.00
_cell.angle_beta   90.00
_cell.angle_gamma   90.00
#
_symmetry.space_group_name_H-M   'P 1'
#
loop_
_entity.id
_entity.type
_entity.pdbx_description
1 polymer ?
#
loop_
_entity_poly.entity_id
_entity_poly.type
_entity_poly.pdbx_seq_one_letter_code
_entity_poly.pdbx_strand_id
1 'polypeptide(L)' 'MAKKALVKLNKQNLSFDNDRGQNLKLLNINPNSMNLDVAIYEKNLFIKNSTIAFAHIPKKLKAKIKPLC' A
#
# COMPACT_ATOMS: atom_id res chain seq x y z
N MET A 1 15.39 20.77 3.96
CA MET A 1 14.05 20.24 4.26
C MET A 1 14.18 18.75 4.50
N ALA A 2 13.74 18.24 5.67
CA ALA A 2 13.88 16.82 5.98
C ALA A 2 12.98 15.98 5.07
N LYS A 3 13.58 15.12 4.22
CA LYS A 3 12.82 14.12 3.47
C LYS A 3 12.11 13.22 4.46
N LYS A 4 10.78 13.10 4.36
CA LYS A 4 10.03 12.16 5.20
C LYS A 4 10.51 10.75 4.86
N ALA A 5 10.84 9.97 5.88
CA ALA A 5 11.34 8.61 5.69
C ALA A 5 10.25 7.72 5.05
N LEU A 6 10.68 6.68 4.34
CA LEU A 6 9.79 5.61 3.89
C LEU A 6 9.09 4.98 5.09
N VAL A 7 7.76 4.93 5.06
CA VAL A 7 6.95 4.37 6.15
C VAL A 7 6.66 2.91 5.81
N LYS A 8 7.17 2.00 6.65
CA LYS A 8 6.92 0.56 6.50
C LYS A 8 5.53 0.21 7.04
N LEU A 9 4.66 -0.29 6.16
CA LEU A 9 3.30 -0.73 6.48
C LEU A 9 3.20 -2.24 6.69
N ASN A 10 4.27 -2.98 6.41
CA ASN A 10 4.34 -4.44 6.54
C ASN A 10 3.91 -4.95 7.93
N LYS A 11 4.19 -4.21 9.02
CA LYS A 11 3.81 -4.56 10.39
C LYS A 11 2.31 -4.44 10.65
N GLN A 12 1.58 -3.70 9.83
CA GLN A 12 0.15 -3.45 10.03
C GLN A 12 -0.73 -4.47 9.31
N ASN A 13 -0.13 -5.39 8.53
CA ASN A 13 -0.83 -6.40 7.75
C ASN A 13 -2.03 -5.82 6.97
N LEU A 14 -1.86 -4.62 6.42
CA LEU A 14 -2.89 -3.98 5.63
C LEU A 14 -2.93 -4.60 4.24
N SER A 15 -4.12 -4.99 3.82
CA SER A 15 -4.38 -5.48 2.47
C SER A 15 -5.78 -5.06 2.04
N PHE A 16 -6.00 -5.02 0.74
CA PHE A 16 -7.33 -4.83 0.14
C PHE A 16 -7.44 -5.62 -1.14
N ASP A 17 -8.65 -6.05 -1.45
CA ASP A 17 -8.95 -6.65 -2.73
C ASP A 17 -9.28 -5.55 -3.75
N ASN A 18 -8.78 -5.71 -4.97
CA ASN A 18 -9.21 -4.90 -6.10
C ASN A 18 -10.43 -5.53 -6.79
N ASP A 19 -11.06 -4.78 -7.68
CA ASP A 19 -12.21 -5.24 -8.48
C ASP A 19 -11.89 -6.43 -9.41
N ARG A 20 -10.61 -6.82 -9.53
CA ARG A 20 -10.15 -7.97 -10.32
C ARG A 20 -9.99 -9.24 -9.49
N GLY A 21 -10.38 -9.21 -8.20
CA GLY A 21 -10.24 -10.35 -7.28
C GLY A 21 -8.81 -10.62 -6.83
N GLN A 22 -7.93 -9.63 -6.95
CA GLN A 22 -6.54 -9.73 -6.50
C GLN A 22 -6.41 -9.07 -5.14
N ASN A 23 -5.68 -9.70 -4.25
CA ASN A 23 -5.38 -9.18 -2.93
C ASN A 23 -4.07 -8.38 -2.97
N LEU A 24 -4.14 -7.08 -2.68
CA LEU A 24 -2.99 -6.20 -2.63
C LEU A 24 -2.60 -5.95 -1.18
N LYS A 25 -1.46 -6.51 -0.77
CA LYS A 25 -0.88 -6.29 0.55
C LYS A 25 0.04 -5.08 0.53
N LEU A 26 -0.22 -4.10 1.39
CA LEU A 26 0.59 -2.89 1.52
C LEU A 26 1.92 -3.20 2.19
N LEU A 27 3.02 -2.87 1.51
CA LEU A 27 4.37 -3.06 2.01
C LEU A 27 4.90 -1.78 2.63
N ASN A 28 5.01 -0.71 1.84
CA ASN A 28 5.59 0.57 2.25
C ASN A 28 4.87 1.72 1.55
N ILE A 29 4.81 2.89 2.20
CA ILE A 29 4.42 4.15 1.55
C ILE A 29 5.58 5.12 1.56
N ASN A 30 5.81 5.75 0.40
CA ASN A 30 6.71 6.88 0.30
C ASN A 30 5.90 8.18 0.41
N PRO A 31 5.93 8.87 1.57
CA PRO A 31 5.20 10.12 1.75
C PRO A 31 5.68 11.25 0.83
N ASN A 32 6.91 11.19 0.31
CA ASN A 32 7.43 12.22 -0.60
C ASN A 32 6.84 12.11 -2.00
N SER A 33 6.62 10.89 -2.49
CA SER A 33 6.05 10.65 -3.84
C SER A 33 4.56 10.28 -3.82
N MET A 34 3.95 10.14 -2.64
CA MET A 34 2.57 9.63 -2.46
C MET A 34 2.32 8.30 -3.17
N ASN A 35 3.36 7.49 -3.29
CA ASN A 35 3.31 6.17 -3.90
C ASN A 35 3.42 5.08 -2.84
N LEU A 36 2.76 3.96 -3.12
CA LEU A 36 2.65 2.85 -2.20
C LEU A 36 3.07 1.56 -2.90
N ASP A 37 4.02 0.87 -2.28
CA ASP A 37 4.47 -0.44 -2.74
C ASP A 37 3.52 -1.50 -2.19
N VAL A 38 2.99 -2.30 -3.09
CA VAL A 38 2.02 -3.36 -2.81
C VAL A 38 2.51 -4.68 -3.39
N ALA A 39 2.30 -5.77 -2.65
CA ALA A 39 2.44 -7.13 -3.17
C ALA A 39 1.06 -7.61 -3.62
N ILE A 40 0.95 -8.02 -4.88
CA ILE A 40 -0.29 -8.53 -5.48
C ILE A 40 -0.28 -10.04 -5.36
N TYR A 41 -1.35 -10.56 -4.77
CA TYR A 41 -1.63 -11.98 -4.63
C TYR A 41 -2.92 -12.32 -5.38
N GLU A 42 -2.95 -13.47 -6.01
CA GLU A 42 -4.12 -13.98 -6.71
C GLU A 42 -4.28 -15.45 -6.32
N LYS A 43 -5.47 -15.84 -5.84
CA LYS A 43 -5.72 -17.21 -5.34
C LYS A 43 -4.67 -17.66 -4.30
N ASN A 44 -4.28 -16.78 -3.38
CA ASN A 44 -3.21 -16.97 -2.38
C ASN A 44 -1.79 -17.18 -2.93
N LEU A 45 -1.59 -17.05 -4.25
CA LEU A 45 -0.25 -17.08 -4.85
C LEU A 45 0.27 -15.67 -5.01
N PHE A 46 1.53 -15.47 -4.59
CA PHE A 46 2.22 -14.22 -4.87
C PHE A 46 2.46 -14.09 -6.38
N ILE A 47 2.00 -12.99 -6.95
CA ILE A 47 2.15 -12.72 -8.39
C ILE A 47 3.33 -11.78 -8.62
N LYS A 48 3.30 -10.59 -8.01
CA LYS A 48 4.33 -9.58 -8.18
C LYS A 48 4.24 -8.47 -7.14
N ASN A 49 5.32 -7.71 -7.01
CA ASN A 49 5.28 -6.39 -6.41
C ASN A 49 4.89 -5.36 -7.47
N SER A 50 4.14 -4.35 -7.06
CA SER A 50 3.76 -3.22 -7.89
C SER A 50 3.77 -1.96 -7.03
N THR A 51 3.96 -0.81 -7.66
CA THR A 51 3.78 0.47 -7.00
C THR A 51 2.50 1.10 -7.52
N ILE A 52 1.66 1.62 -6.61
CA ILE A 52 0.41 2.29 -6.93
C ILE A 52 0.37 3.68 -6.30
N ALA A 53 -0.40 4.59 -6.90
CA ALA A 53 -0.64 5.89 -6.30
C ALA A 53 -1.52 5.73 -5.04
N PHE A 54 -1.21 6.48 -3.98
CA PHE A 54 -2.02 6.52 -2.75
C PHE A 54 -3.49 6.85 -3.04
N ALA A 55 -3.76 7.62 -4.10
CA ALA A 55 -5.09 7.97 -4.57
C ALA A 55 -5.96 6.75 -4.96
N HIS A 56 -5.37 5.63 -5.37
CA HIS A 56 -6.11 4.44 -5.81
C HIS A 56 -6.52 3.52 -4.65
N ILE A 57 -6.13 3.87 -3.42
CA ILE A 57 -6.41 3.05 -2.24
C ILE A 57 -7.81 3.37 -1.68
N PRO A 58 -8.54 2.37 -1.14
CA PRO A 58 -9.82 2.59 -0.49
C PRO A 58 -9.77 3.64 0.63
N LYS A 59 -10.85 4.42 0.78
CA LYS A 59 -10.94 5.50 1.78
C LYS A 59 -10.65 5.03 3.21
N LYS A 60 -11.08 3.81 3.56
CA LYS A 60 -10.80 3.17 4.86
C LYS A 60 -9.30 2.97 5.12
N LEU A 61 -8.56 2.54 4.11
CA LEU A 61 -7.10 2.35 4.22
C LEU A 61 -6.36 3.67 4.21
N LYS A 62 -6.78 4.63 3.36
CA LYS A 62 -6.22 5.99 3.37
C LYS A 62 -6.28 6.63 4.77
N ALA A 63 -7.39 6.45 5.48
CA ALA A 63 -7.55 6.95 6.85
C ALA A 63 -6.57 6.32 7.85
N LYS A 64 -6.20 5.04 7.68
CA LYS A 64 -5.18 4.37 8.51
C LYS A 64 -3.76 4.81 8.17
N ILE A 65 -3.49 5.10 6.89
CA ILE A 65 -2.15 5.42 6.41
C ILE A 65 -1.81 6.90 6.61
N LYS A 66 -2.79 7.80 6.45
CA LYS A 66 -2.60 9.25 6.59
C LYS A 66 -1.95 9.70 7.92
N PRO A 67 -2.31 9.17 9.11
CA PRO A 67 -1.63 9.55 10.36
C PRO A 67 -0.19 9.03 10.48
N LEU A 68 0.24 8.12 9.60
CA LEU A 68 1.60 7.58 9.60
C LEU A 68 2.56 8.36 8.69
N CYS A 69 2.03 9.26 7.86
CA CYS A 69 2.76 10.03 6.86
C CYS A 69 2.98 11.48 7.27
#